data_AF-A0A355B2Q3-F1
#
_entry.id   AF-A0A355B2Q3-F1
#
_cell.length_a   1.000
_cell.length_b   1.000
_cell.length_c   1.000
_cell.angle_alpha   90.00
_cell.angle_beta   90.00
_cell.angle_gamma   90.00
#
_symmetry.space_group_name_H-M   'P 1'
#
loop_
_entity.id
_entity.type
_entity.pdbx_description
1 polymer ?
#
loop_
_entity_poly.entity_id
_entity_poly.type
_entity_poly.pdbx_seq_one_letter_code
_entity_poly.pdbx_strand_id
1 'polypeptide(L)'
;MRAVLAFARRLMKDSHGMRREDLAPLREAGLDDGAIVDLVSVVGYFNFINRVAHGLGVYLEEPMRPRADPEDLWQELERLDEGA
;
A
#
# COMPACT_ATOMS: atom_id res chain seq x y z
N MET A 1 -2.37 -6.89 -11.57
CA MET A 1 -1.98 -6.86 -10.14
C MET A 1 -0.72 -6.03 -9.85
N ARG A 2 0.39 -6.18 -10.59
CA ARG A 2 1.64 -5.39 -10.35
C ARG A 2 1.42 -3.87 -10.29
N ALA A 3 0.68 -3.28 -11.24
CA ALA A 3 0.43 -1.84 -11.26
C ALA A 3 -0.29 -1.34 -9.99
N VAL A 4 -1.26 -2.10 -9.48
CA VAL A 4 -2.00 -1.79 -8.24
C VAL A 4 -1.05 -1.78 -7.04
N LEU A 5 -0.20 -2.79 -6.92
CA LEU A 5 0.77 -2.89 -5.82
C LEU A 5 1.85 -1.79 -5.89
N ALA A 6 2.35 -1.49 -7.09
CA ALA A 6 3.32 -0.43 -7.31
C ALA A 6 2.75 0.96 -6.95
N PHE A 7 1.52 1.22 -7.39
CA PHE A 7 0.81 2.46 -7.04
C PHE A 7 0.56 2.55 -5.54
N ALA A 8 0.05 1.49 -4.90
CA ALA A 8 -0.18 1.45 -3.46
C ALA A 8 1.12 1.71 -2.68
N ARG A 9 2.23 1.06 -3.08
CA ARG A 9 3.56 1.26 -2.47
C ARG A 9 4.02 2.71 -2.57
N ARG A 10 3.88 3.33 -3.74
CA ARG A 10 4.27 4.74 -3.93
C ARG A 10 3.37 5.67 -3.13
N LEU A 11 2.06 5.48 -3.16
CA LEU A 11 1.10 6.27 -2.38
C LEU A 11 1.36 6.18 -0.87
N MET A 12 1.88 5.04 -0.38
CA MET A 12 2.29 4.89 1.02
C MET A 12 3.57 5.66 1.39
N LYS A 13 4.57 5.66 0.49
CA LYS A 13 5.88 6.28 0.72
C LYS A 13 5.90 7.78 0.42
N ASP A 14 5.15 8.20 -0.60
CA ASP A 14 5.25 9.52 -1.21
C ASP A 14 3.88 9.98 -1.77
N SER A 15 2.90 10.18 -0.88
CA SER A 15 1.57 10.63 -1.30
C SER A 15 1.56 12.05 -1.89
N HIS A 16 2.45 12.95 -1.42
CA HIS A 16 2.54 14.32 -1.92
C HIS A 16 3.14 14.41 -3.35
N GLY A 17 3.90 13.38 -3.75
CA GLY A 17 4.58 13.29 -5.03
C GLY A 17 3.72 12.67 -6.12
N MET A 18 2.50 12.25 -5.79
CA MET A 18 1.56 11.68 -6.74
C MET A 18 1.12 12.71 -7.77
N ARG A 19 0.97 12.24 -9.01
CA ARG A 19 0.53 13.02 -10.17
C ARG A 19 -0.58 12.28 -10.92
N ARG A 20 -1.24 12.95 -11.86
CA ARG A 20 -2.34 12.36 -12.64
C ARG A 20 -1.85 11.22 -13.53
N GLU A 21 -0.62 11.32 -14.01
CA GLU A 21 0.04 10.36 -14.88
C GLU A 21 0.22 9.00 -14.18
N ASP A 22 0.33 9.01 -12.85
CA ASP A 22 0.46 7.78 -12.05
C ASP A 22 -0.81 6.92 -12.06
N LEU A 23 -1.94 7.46 -12.53
CA LEU A 23 -3.19 6.73 -12.72
C LEU A 23 -3.21 5.94 -14.05
N ALA A 24 -2.38 6.31 -15.02
CA ALA A 24 -2.41 5.69 -16.34
C ALA A 24 -2.13 4.17 -16.30
N PRO A 25 -1.10 3.69 -15.56
CA PRO A 25 -0.86 2.24 -15.44
C PRO A 25 -2.01 1.47 -14.76
N LEU A 26 -2.80 2.13 -13.90
CA LEU A 26 -3.97 1.52 -13.28
C LEU A 26 -5.11 1.35 -14.28
N ARG A 27 -5.35 2.38 -15.09
CA ARG A 27 -6.36 2.35 -16.16
C ARG A 27 -6.01 1.35 -17.26
N GLU A 28 -4.74 1.28 -17.64
CA GLU A 28 -4.22 0.25 -18.57
C GLU A 28 -4.39 -1.17 -18.02
N ALA A 29 -4.32 -1.33 -16.70
CA ALA A 29 -4.61 -2.59 -16.02
C ALA A 29 -6.12 -2.88 -15.89
N GLY A 30 -6.99 -2.03 -16.45
CA GLY A 30 -8.44 -2.23 -16.50
C GLY A 30 -9.22 -1.68 -15.31
N LEU A 31 -8.60 -0.88 -14.43
CA LEU A 31 -9.32 -0.23 -13.34
C LEU A 31 -10.12 0.95 -13.88
N ASP A 32 -11.39 1.02 -13.49
CA ASP A 32 -12.20 2.23 -13.66
C ASP A 32 -11.94 3.24 -12.53
N ASP A 33 -12.52 4.44 -12.66
CA ASP A 33 -12.31 5.50 -11.67
C ASP A 33 -12.85 5.13 -10.28
N GLY A 34 -13.91 4.31 -10.20
CA GLY A 34 -14.45 3.80 -8.95
C GLY A 34 -13.45 2.89 -8.22
N ALA A 35 -12.90 1.91 -8.94
CA ALA A 35 -11.87 1.01 -8.42
C ALA A 35 -10.59 1.76 -7.99
N ILE A 36 -10.22 2.83 -8.69
CA ILE A 36 -9.10 3.70 -8.30
C ILE A 36 -9.42 4.43 -6.99
N VAL A 37 -10.64 4.96 -6.82
CA VAL A 37 -11.07 5.59 -5.56
C VAL A 37 -11.05 4.59 -4.42
N ASP A 38 -11.53 3.37 -4.63
CA ASP A 38 -11.50 2.31 -3.62
C ASP A 38 -10.07 1.97 -3.22
N LEU A 39 -9.17 1.81 -4.20
CA LEU A 39 -7.74 1.56 -3.97
C LEU A 39 -7.11 2.66 -3.11
N VAL A 40 -7.31 3.94 -3.49
CA VAL A 40 -6.78 5.09 -2.75
C VAL A 40 -7.35 5.14 -1.33
N SER A 41 -8.64 4.86 -1.17
CA SER A 41 -9.32 4.89 0.12
C SER A 41 -8.79 3.82 1.07
N VAL A 42 -8.63 2.58 0.60
CA VAL A 42 -8.07 1.48 1.39
C VAL A 42 -6.63 1.79 1.79
N VAL A 43 -5.78 2.19 0.84
CA VAL A 43 -4.38 2.52 1.12
C VAL A 43 -4.27 3.70 2.09
N GLY A 44 -5.10 4.74 1.92
CA GLY A 44 -5.15 5.90 2.79
C GLY A 44 -5.57 5.55 4.23
N TYR A 45 -6.60 4.71 4.38
CA TYR A 45 -7.04 4.25 5.69
C TYR A 45 -5.94 3.50 6.44
N PHE A 46 -5.28 2.53 5.79
CA PHE A 46 -4.20 1.77 6.42
C PHE A 46 -2.98 2.65 6.72
N ASN A 47 -2.65 3.60 5.85
CA ASN A 47 -1.63 4.59 6.13
C ASN A 47 -1.91 5.37 7.43
N PHE A 48 -3.15 5.81 7.62
CA PHE A 48 -3.54 6.56 8.81
C PHE A 48 -3.51 5.67 10.06
N ILE A 49 -4.23 4.56 10.07
CA ILE A 49 -4.40 3.75 11.28
C ILE A 49 -3.08 3.10 11.73
N ASN A 50 -2.21 2.68 10.79
CA ASN A 50 -0.90 2.12 11.15
C ASN A 50 -0.02 3.17 11.85
N ARG A 51 -0.08 4.44 11.41
CA ARG A 51 0.68 5.53 12.05
C ARG A 51 0.13 5.87 13.43
N VAL A 52 -1.19 5.85 13.60
CA VAL A 52 -1.83 6.01 14.92
C VAL A 52 -1.40 4.87 15.85
N ALA A 53 -1.52 3.63 15.39
CA ALA A 53 -1.18 2.45 16.18
C ALA A 53 0.29 2.43 16.59
N HIS A 54 1.22 2.60 15.64
CA HIS A 54 2.65 2.62 15.92
C HIS A 54 3.08 3.85 16.72
N GLY A 55 2.54 5.03 16.39
CA GLY A 55 2.92 6.28 17.04
C GLY A 55 2.47 6.37 18.50
N LEU A 56 1.34 5.75 18.84
CA LEU A 56 0.79 5.75 20.20
C LEU A 56 1.03 4.44 20.94
N GLY A 57 1.57 3.41 20.28
CA GLY A 57 1.74 2.07 20.85
C GLY A 57 0.43 1.33 21.10
N VAL A 58 -0.67 1.71 20.43
CA VAL A 58 -2.01 1.14 20.62
C VAL A 58 -2.35 0.19 19.48
N TYR A 59 -2.33 -1.10 19.75
CA TYR A 59 -2.78 -2.12 18.81
C TYR A 59 -4.21 -2.52 19.18
N LEU A 60 -5.12 -2.48 18.21
CA LEU A 60 -6.55 -2.69 18.47
C LEU A 60 -6.85 -4.12 18.95
N GLU A 61 -6.07 -5.13 18.53
CA GLU A 61 -6.22 -6.53 18.97
C GLU A 61 -4.89 -7.33 18.95
N GLU A 62 -4.76 -8.37 19.80
CA GLU A 62 -3.63 -9.32 19.87
C GLU A 62 -3.22 -10.01 18.54
N PRO A 63 -4.13 -10.37 17.60
CA PRO A 63 -3.77 -10.99 16.32
C PRO A 63 -3.22 -10.00 15.28
N MET A 64 -3.10 -8.72 15.60
CA MET A 64 -2.44 -7.73 14.75
C MET A 64 -0.91 -7.83 14.80
N ARG A 65 -0.38 -8.74 15.64
CA ARG A 65 0.96 -9.28 15.44
C ARG A 65 1.01 -9.96 14.07
N PRO A 66 1.96 -9.60 13.20
CA PRO A 66 2.08 -10.19 11.87
C PRO A 66 2.00 -11.73 11.93
N ARG A 67 1.15 -12.34 11.09
CA ARG A 67 1.01 -13.81 11.01
C ARG A 67 2.28 -14.50 10.51
N ALA A 68 3.12 -13.77 9.79
CA ALA A 68 4.45 -14.16 9.34
C ALA A 68 5.49 -13.30 10.07
N ASP A 69 6.72 -13.79 10.22
CA ASP A 69 7.80 -12.97 10.76
C ASP A 69 7.95 -11.71 9.87
N PRO A 70 8.04 -10.49 10.44
CA PRO A 70 8.33 -9.30 9.67
C PRO A 70 9.49 -9.44 8.68
N GLU A 71 10.54 -10.22 8.99
CA GLU A 71 11.64 -10.46 8.05
C GLU A 71 11.22 -11.19 6.77
N ASP A 72 10.30 -12.16 6.86
CA ASP A 72 9.81 -12.91 5.70
C ASP A 72 9.09 -11.98 4.70
N LEU A 73 8.31 -11.03 5.24
CA LEU A 73 7.58 -10.05 4.43
C LEU A 73 8.51 -9.02 3.77
N TRP A 74 9.59 -8.64 4.44
CA TRP A 74 10.59 -7.71 3.88
C TRP A 74 11.35 -8.35 2.71
N GLN A 75 11.76 -9.61 2.84
CA GLN A 75 12.41 -10.34 1.75
C GLN A 75 11.48 -10.49 0.53
N GLU A 76 10.19 -10.74 0.76
CA GLU A 76 9.21 -10.83 -0.33
C GLU A 76 9.02 -9.48 -1.04
N LEU A 77 9.01 -8.37 -0.29
CA LEU A 77 8.96 -7.02 -0.84
C LEU A 77 10.21 -6.67 -1.66
N GLU A 78 11.40 -7.01 -1.18
CA GLU A 78 12.66 -6.79 -1.91
C GLU A 78 12.67 -7.58 -3.22
N ARG A 79 12.25 -8.84 -3.22
CA ARG A 79 12.12 -9.66 -4.43
C ARG A 79 11.14 -9.06 -5.45
N LEU A 80 10.11 -8.36 -5.00
CA LEU A 80 9.15 -7.69 -5.87
C LEU A 80 9.71 -6.36 -6.44
N ASP A 81 10.57 -5.67 -5.69
CA ASP A 81 11.24 -4.44 -6.13
C ASP A 81 12.41 -4.74 -7.11
N GLU A 82 13.08 -5.90 -7.00
CA GLU A 82 14.17 -6.33 -7.90
C GLU A 82 13.68 -6.86 -9.27
N GLY A 83 12.41 -7.21 -9.38
CA GLY A 83 11.79 -7.75 -10.61
C GLY A 83 11.09 -6.71 -11.49
N ALA A 84 11.29 -5.42 -11.24
CA ALA A 84 10.62 -4.29 -11.90
C ALA A 84 11.55 -3.49 -12.81
#